data_AF-A0A498CZS1-F1
#
_entry.id   AF-A0A498CZS1-F1
#
_cell.length_a   1.000
_cell.length_b   1.000
_cell.length_c   1.000
_cell.angle_alpha   90.00
_cell.angle_beta   90.00
_cell.angle_gamma   90.00
#
_symmetry.space_group_name_H-M   'P 1'
#
loop_
_entity.id
_entity.type
_entity.pdbx_description
1 polymer ?
#
loop_
_entity_poly.entity_id
_entity_poly.type
_entity_poly.pdbx_seq_one_letter_code
_entity_poly.pdbx_strand_id
1 'polypeptide(L)'
;MRSNLTQQLIENNADFLAGDVVVFTDPNKPDHLMTVHKAQGDGVLLNGNRSFALTHLIRGASVAELNAKRRLSAAEFAMGEVS
;
A
#
# COMPACT_ATOMS: atom_id res chain seq x y z
N MET A 1 -4.99 -29.58 -8.56
CA MET A 1 -3.99 -28.49 -8.55
C MET A 1 -4.27 -27.66 -7.31
N ARG A 2 -3.28 -27.48 -6.42
CA ARG A 2 -3.47 -26.82 -5.12
C ARG A 2 -3.53 -25.32 -5.31
N SER A 3 -4.71 -24.72 -5.14
CA SER A 3 -4.86 -23.27 -5.06
C SER A 3 -4.24 -22.81 -3.75
N ASN A 4 -3.10 -22.10 -3.81
CA ASN A 4 -2.51 -21.46 -2.64
C ASN A 4 -3.42 -20.29 -2.21
N LEU A 5 -3.99 -20.42 -1.01
CA LEU A 5 -4.99 -19.55 -0.40
C LEU A 5 -4.40 -18.25 0.18
N THR A 6 -3.64 -17.48 -0.60
CA THR A 6 -3.16 -16.14 -0.13
C THR A 6 -3.23 -15.02 -1.16
N GLN A 7 -3.65 -15.27 -2.41
CA GLN A 7 -3.73 -14.21 -3.42
C GLN A 7 -5.11 -13.54 -3.56
N GLN A 8 -6.02 -13.80 -2.61
CA GLN A 8 -7.33 -13.14 -2.60
C GLN A 8 -7.52 -12.35 -1.31
N LEU A 9 -6.80 -11.24 -1.17
CA LEU A 9 -7.29 -10.13 -0.35
C LEU A 9 -6.67 -8.80 -0.75
N ILE A 10 -6.97 -8.32 -1.95
CA ILE A 10 -7.15 -6.88 -2.11
C ILE A 10 -8.47 -6.71 -2.84
N GLU A 11 -9.56 -7.10 -2.17
CA GLU A 11 -10.83 -6.47 -2.49
C GLU A 11 -10.64 -4.98 -2.21
N ASN A 12 -10.87 -4.22 -3.28
CA ASN A 12 -10.52 -2.83 -3.48
C ASN A 12 -11.42 -1.92 -2.63
N ASN A 13 -11.46 -2.16 -1.33
CA ASN A 13 -12.26 -1.40 -0.38
C ASN A 13 -11.73 -1.58 1.06
N ALA A 14 -10.41 -1.63 1.22
CA ALA A 14 -9.83 -1.59 2.56
C ALA A 14 -10.15 -0.21 3.15
N ASP A 15 -11.08 -0.17 4.11
CA ASP A 15 -11.30 0.98 4.99
C ASP A 15 -9.96 1.33 5.65
N PHE A 16 -9.22 2.28 5.07
CA PHE A 16 -7.91 2.67 5.57
C PHE A 16 -8.05 3.26 6.98
N LEU A 17 -7.37 2.65 7.95
CA LEU A 17 -7.41 3.10 9.34
C LEU A 17 -6.22 4.00 9.66
N ALA A 18 -6.40 4.91 10.63
CA ALA A 18 -5.32 5.72 11.16
C ALA A 18 -4.18 4.81 11.68
N GLY A 19 -2.95 5.05 11.23
CA GLY A 19 -1.77 4.25 11.51
C GLY A 19 -1.42 3.24 10.41
N ASP A 20 -2.32 2.96 9.47
CA ASP A 20 -2.03 2.08 8.34
C ASP A 20 -0.93 2.67 7.44
N VAL A 21 -0.14 1.81 6.81
CA VAL A 21 0.94 2.25 5.93
C VAL A 21 0.59 1.91 4.49
N VAL A 22 0.53 2.94 3.66
CA VAL A 22 0.07 2.87 2.28
C VAL A 22 1.15 3.36 1.32
N VAL A 23 1.03 2.91 0.08
CA VAL A 23 1.85 3.32 -1.06
C VAL A 23 0.96 3.75 -2.21
N PHE A 24 1.47 4.66 -3.06
CA PHE A 24 0.78 5.01 -4.29
C PHE A 24 0.88 3.88 -5.31
N THR A 25 -0.25 3.61 -5.98
CA THR A 25 -0.31 2.66 -7.09
C THR A 25 0.34 3.22 -8.36
N ASP A 26 0.34 4.55 -8.51
CA ASP A 26 0.93 5.23 -9.67
C ASP A 26 2.47 5.27 -9.60
N PRO A 27 3.19 4.81 -10.64
CA PRO A 27 4.65 4.74 -10.64
C PRO A 27 5.34 6.11 -10.64
N ASN A 28 4.69 7.19 -11.10
CA ASN A 28 5.26 8.54 -11.10
C ASN A 28 5.17 9.22 -9.73
N LYS A 29 4.44 8.62 -8.79
CA LYS A 29 4.39 9.08 -7.40
C LYS A 29 5.62 8.63 -6.61
N PRO A 30 5.96 9.35 -5.53
CA PRO A 30 7.13 9.03 -4.73
C PRO A 30 7.05 7.62 -4.13
N ASP A 31 8.21 6.98 -4.08
CA ASP A 31 8.40 5.62 -3.55
C ASP A 31 8.44 5.56 -2.02
N HIS A 32 8.24 6.68 -1.32
CA HIS A 32 8.22 6.64 0.15
C HIS A 32 6.90 6.05 0.66
N LEU A 33 7.00 5.36 1.80
CA LEU A 33 5.82 4.90 2.53
C LEU A 33 5.08 6.08 3.14
N MET A 34 3.75 6.00 3.16
CA MET A 34 2.90 7.01 3.75
C MET A 34 2.05 6.41 4.85
N THR A 35 1.93 7.11 5.96
CA THR A 35 1.06 6.65 7.06
C THR A 35 -0.29 7.34 6.97
N VAL A 36 -1.35 6.56 7.03
CA VAL A 36 -2.72 7.04 7.13
C VAL A 36 -2.88 7.78 8.45
N HIS A 37 -3.28 9.04 8.37
CA HIS A 37 -3.65 9.83 9.51
C HIS A 37 -5.16 9.69 9.79
N LYS A 38 -5.98 9.79 8.74
CA LYS A 38 -7.44 9.72 8.84
C LYS A 38 -8.07 9.43 7.48
N ALA A 39 -8.98 8.47 7.39
CA ALA A 39 -9.86 8.32 6.24
C ALA A 39 -11.02 9.32 6.31
N GLN A 40 -11.35 9.96 5.19
CA GLN A 40 -12.49 10.86 5.06
C GLN A 40 -13.12 10.81 3.66
N GLY A 41 -14.42 10.55 3.60
CA GLY A 41 -15.14 10.43 2.33
C GLY A 41 -14.52 9.35 1.44
N ASP A 42 -14.19 9.71 0.20
CA ASP A 42 -13.57 8.82 -0.80
C ASP A 42 -12.01 8.82 -0.75
N GLY A 43 -11.43 9.45 0.28
CA GLY A 43 -9.99 9.60 0.36
C GLY A 43 -9.42 9.49 1.76
N VAL A 44 -8.10 9.64 1.83
CA VAL A 44 -7.32 9.40 3.02
C VAL A 44 -6.29 10.51 3.18
N LEU A 45 -6.27 11.08 4.37
CA LEU A 45 -5.25 12.02 4.80
C LEU A 45 -4.05 11.23 5.28
N LEU A 46 -2.89 11.60 4.76
CA LEU A 46 -1.63 10.92 4.96
C LEU A 46 -0.62 11.84 5.65
N ASN A 47 0.34 11.23 6.35
CA ASN A 47 1.48 11.89 6.97
C ASN A 47 1.08 13.08 7.88
N GLY A 48 0.14 12.84 8.81
CA GLY A 48 -0.32 13.89 9.72
C GLY A 48 -1.04 15.05 9.04
N ASN A 49 -1.90 14.75 8.05
CA ASN A 49 -2.66 15.75 7.29
C ASN A 49 -1.80 16.64 6.36
N ARG A 50 -0.60 16.18 5.97
CA ARG A 50 0.27 16.90 5.02
C ARG A 50 0.02 16.51 3.57
N SER A 51 -0.61 15.36 3.34
CA SER A 51 -0.92 14.83 2.02
C SER A 51 -2.33 14.23 2.01
N PHE A 52 -2.97 14.22 0.85
CA PHE A 52 -4.27 13.60 0.62
C PHE A 52 -4.19 12.70 -0.61
N ALA A 53 -4.80 11.53 -0.53
CA ALA A 53 -4.91 10.61 -1.65
C ALA A 53 -6.29 9.97 -1.68
N LEU A 54 -6.83 9.77 -2.89
CA LEU A 54 -8.07 9.02 -3.06
C LEU A 54 -7.80 7.53 -2.84
N THR A 55 -8.77 6.80 -2.29
CA THR A 55 -8.62 5.38 -1.92
C THR A 55 -8.23 4.52 -3.12
N HIS A 56 -8.71 4.85 -4.32
CA HIS A 56 -8.37 4.15 -5.57
C HIS A 56 -6.98 4.49 -6.14
N LEU A 57 -6.27 5.49 -5.59
CA LEU A 57 -4.92 5.89 -6.00
C LEU A 57 -3.82 5.32 -5.08
N ILE A 58 -4.22 4.61 -4.03
CA ILE A 58 -3.31 4.04 -3.04
C ILE A 58 -3.66 2.58 -2.77
N ARG A 59 -2.69 1.85 -2.24
CA ARG A 59 -2.89 0.49 -1.72
C ARG A 59 -2.14 0.36 -0.40
N GLY A 60 -2.54 -0.63 0.41
CA GLY A 60 -1.74 -1.04 1.56
C GLY A 60 -0.32 -1.42 1.14
N ALA A 61 0.66 -1.01 1.93
CA ALA A 61 2.05 -1.40 1.75
C ALA A 61 2.21 -2.88 2.10
N SER A 62 2.92 -3.63 1.27
CA SER A 62 3.21 -5.04 1.55
C SER A 62 4.31 -5.17 2.60
N VAL A 63 4.39 -6.32 3.27
CA VAL A 63 5.39 -6.61 4.33
C VAL A 63 6.83 -6.37 3.84
N ALA A 64 7.13 -6.71 2.59
CA ALA A 64 8.43 -6.46 1.98
C ALA A 64 8.74 -4.96 1.86
N GLU A 65 7.74 -4.14 1.50
CA GLU A 65 7.87 -2.67 1.40
C GLU A 65 8.03 -2.03 2.79
N LEU A 66 7.31 -2.55 3.79
CA LEU A 66 7.46 -2.14 5.18
C LEU A 66 8.86 -2.42 5.71
N ASN A 67 9.41 -3.61 5.41
CA ASN A 67 10.78 -3.97 5.77
C ASN A 67 11.81 -3.09 5.05
N ALA A 68 11.61 -2.86 3.75
CA ALA A 68 12.48 -2.03 2.93
C ALA A 68 12.33 -0.52 3.22
N LYS A 69 11.30 -0.12 3.97
CA LYS A 69 10.92 1.28 4.24
C LYS A 69 10.69 2.12 2.97
N ARG A 70 10.33 1.45 1.87
CA ARG A 70 10.15 2.05 0.53
C ARG A 70 9.23 1.16 -0.31
N ARG A 71 8.54 1.76 -1.28
CA ARG A 71 7.81 1.06 -2.32
C ARG A 71 8.77 0.18 -3.11
N LEU A 72 8.40 -1.06 -3.32
CA LEU A 72 9.17 -2.01 -4.13
C LEU A 72 8.58 -2.07 -5.53
N SER A 73 9.45 -2.09 -6.53
CA SER A 73 9.06 -2.30 -7.91
C SER A 73 8.57 -3.74 -8.09
N ALA A 74 7.74 -3.99 -9.11
CA ALA A 74 7.27 -5.35 -9.43
C ALA A 74 8.42 -6.36 -9.60
N ALA A 75 9.56 -5.89 -10.14
CA ALA A 75 10.78 -6.69 -10.26
C ALA A 75 11.40 -7.05 -8.90
N GLU A 76 11.40 -6.13 -7.94
CA GLU A 76 11.94 -6.37 -6.59
C GLU A 76 11.04 -7.30 -5.78
N PHE A 77 9.73 -7.24 -6.01
CA PHE A 77 8.77 -8.18 -5.42
C PHE A 77 9.02 -9.61 -5.91
N ALA A 78 9.25 -9.79 -7.21
CA ALA A 78 9.51 -11.10 -7.83
C ALA A 78 10.84 -11.75 -7.40
N MET A 79 11.83 -10.95 -6.96
CA MET A 79 13.12 -11.47 -6.46
C MET A 79 13.09 -11.83 -4.97
N GLY A 80 12.06 -11.41 -4.23
CA GLY A 80 11.92 -11.68 -2.80
C GLY A 80 11.19 -12.99 -2.46
N GLU A 81 10.51 -13.62 -3.42
CA GLU A 81 9.74 -14.85 -3.23
C GLU A 81 10.56 -16.15 -3.46
N VAL A 82 11.89 -16.07 -3.45
CA VAL A 82 12.78 -17.24 -3.57
C VAL A 82 13.45 -17.60 -2.25
N SER A 83 12.73 -18.27 -1.35
CA SER A 83 13.30 -19.20 -0.35
C SER A 83 12.22 -20.10 0.24
#